data_AF-A0A938VQE9-F1
#
_entry.id   AF-A0A938VQE9-F1
#
_cell.length_a   1.000
_cell.length_b   1.000
_cell.length_c   1.000
_cell.angle_alpha   90.00
_cell.angle_beta   90.00
_cell.angle_gamma   90.00
#
_symmetry.space_group_name_H-M   'P 1'
#
loop_
_entity.id
_entity.type
_entity.pdbx_description
1 polymer ?
#
loop_
_entity_poly.entity_id
_entity_poly.type
_entity_poly.pdbx_seq_one_letter_code
_entity_poly.pdbx_strand_id
1 'polypeptide(L)'
;MGARVFVAMLLNGGVMGAANVAQNLFLLAALRTIPGSLVFPIQSSVSVLLMNAAGYALWHERHGREALVGVVLACTGLVLVNV
;
A
#
# COMPACT_ATOMS: atom_id res chain seq x y z
N MET A 1 19.21 -14.43 26.30
CA MET A 1 18.63 -13.30 25.52
C MET A 1 17.99 -13.73 24.19
N GLY A 2 18.07 -14.99 23.74
CA GLY A 2 17.63 -15.40 22.39
C GLY A 2 16.15 -15.76 22.20
N ALA A 3 15.49 -16.41 23.18
CA ALA A 3 14.13 -16.91 22.99
C ALA A 3 13.06 -15.82 22.83
N ARG A 4 13.16 -14.71 23.57
CA ARG A 4 12.22 -13.58 23.48
C ARG A 4 12.32 -12.84 22.14
N VAL A 5 13.54 -12.69 21.62
CA VAL A 5 13.77 -12.04 20.31
C VAL A 5 13.25 -12.92 19.18
N PHE A 6 13.47 -14.23 19.27
CA PHE A 6 12.93 -15.19 18.30
C PHE A 6 11.40 -15.16 18.23
N VAL A 7 10.72 -15.18 19.39
CA VAL A 7 9.25 -15.09 19.44
C VAL A 7 8.74 -13.75 18.91
N ALA A 8 9.42 -12.64 19.22
CA ALA A 8 9.05 -11.32 18.70
C ALA A 8 9.21 -11.23 17.17
N MET A 9 10.28 -11.82 16.60
CA MET A 9 10.45 -11.94 15.15
C MET A 9 9.36 -12.79 14.50
N LEU A 10 8.98 -13.90 15.13
CA LEU A 10 7.94 -14.79 14.62
C LEU A 10 6.56 -14.13 14.62
N LEU A 11 6.24 -13.36 15.67
CA LEU A 11 5.02 -12.57 15.75
C LEU A 11 4.99 -11.46 14.68
N ASN A 12 6.05 -10.65 14.59
CA ASN A 12 6.11 -9.59 13.57
C ASN A 12 6.08 -10.15 12.15
N GLY A 13 6.81 -11.23 11.89
CA GLY A 13 6.78 -11.92 10.60
C GLY A 13 5.40 -12.50 10.28
N GLY A 14 4.73 -13.08 11.28
CA GLY A 14 3.36 -13.58 11.14
C GLY A 14 2.36 -12.48 10.83
N VAL A 15 2.44 -11.34 11.51
CA VAL A 15 1.57 -10.17 11.24
C VAL A 15 1.80 -9.62 9.84
N MET A 16 3.05 -9.42 9.43
CA MET A 16 3.39 -8.95 8.08
C MET A 16 2.92 -9.95 7.00
N GLY A 17 3.11 -11.25 7.23
CA GLY A 17 2.66 -12.31 6.33
C GLY A 17 1.13 -12.34 6.21
N ALA A 18 0.41 -12.27 7.32
CA ALA A 18 -1.06 -12.23 7.31
C ALA A 18 -1.58 -10.99 6.59
N ALA A 19 -0.98 -9.82 6.81
CA ALA A 19 -1.32 -8.59 6.10
C ALA A 19 -1.09 -8.71 4.59
N ASN A 20 0.01 -9.34 4.18
CA ASN A 20 0.32 -9.56 2.77
C ASN A 20 -0.68 -10.53 2.10
N VAL A 21 -1.02 -11.63 2.75
CA VAL A 21 -2.05 -12.56 2.26
C VAL A 21 -3.40 -11.87 2.13
N ALA A 22 -3.81 -11.08 3.13
CA ALA A 22 -5.04 -10.31 3.07
C ALA A 22 -5.02 -9.32 1.88
N GLN A 23 -3.93 -8.56 1.70
CA GLN A 23 -3.76 -7.66 0.56
C GLN A 23 -3.95 -8.40 -0.78
N ASN A 24 -3.35 -9.58 -0.92
CA ASN A 24 -3.44 -10.35 -2.15
C ASN A 24 -4.85 -10.93 -2.37
N LEU A 25 -5.56 -11.34 -1.31
CA LEU A 25 -6.95 -11.78 -1.40
C LEU A 25 -7.87 -10.65 -1.87
N PHE A 26 -7.70 -9.44 -1.35
CA PHE A 26 -8.45 -8.26 -1.81
C PHE A 26 -8.13 -7.90 -3.25
N LEU A 27 -6.87 -7.99 -3.66
CA LEU A 27 -6.45 -7.79 -5.04
C LEU A 27 -7.12 -8.79 -5.99
N LEU A 28 -7.09 -10.09 -5.64
CA LEU A 28 -7.74 -11.13 -6.40
C LEU A 28 -9.27 -10.94 -6.48
N ALA A 29 -9.89 -10.50 -5.39
CA ALA A 29 -11.31 -10.16 -5.38
C ALA A 29 -11.62 -8.99 -6.32
N ALA A 30 -10.80 -7.92 -6.31
CA ALA A 30 -10.94 -6.78 -7.20
C ALA A 30 -10.77 -7.17 -8.67
N LEU A 31 -9.79 -8.02 -8.99
CA LEU A 31 -9.55 -8.54 -10.35
C LEU A 31 -10.70 -9.40 -10.90
N ARG A 32 -11.54 -9.98 -10.03
CA ARG A 32 -12.75 -10.70 -10.46
C ARG A 32 -13.88 -9.77 -10.89
N THR A 33 -13.90 -8.53 -10.41
CA THR A 33 -14.98 -7.57 -10.64
C THR A 33 -14.58 -6.45 -11.59
N ILE A 34 -13.29 -6.11 -11.66
CA ILE A 34 -12.73 -4.98 -12.40
C ILE A 34 -11.54 -5.48 -13.25
N PRO A 35 -11.38 -5.03 -14.50
CA PRO A 35 -10.25 -5.43 -15.33
C PRO A 35 -8.91 -5.00 -14.71
N GLY A 36 -7.91 -5.88 -14.79
CA GLY A 36 -6.60 -5.64 -14.18
C GLY A 36 -5.89 -4.37 -14.67
N SER A 37 -6.20 -3.92 -15.89
CA SER A 37 -5.70 -2.64 -16.41
C SER A 37 -6.04 -1.44 -15.51
N LEU A 38 -7.16 -1.50 -14.78
CA LEU A 38 -7.55 -0.47 -13.81
C LEU A 38 -7.02 -0.79 -12.41
N VAL A 39 -7.11 -2.06 -11.99
CA VAL A 39 -6.79 -2.46 -10.61
C VAL A 39 -5.32 -2.22 -10.26
N PHE A 40 -4.38 -2.54 -11.16
CA PHE A 40 -2.95 -2.38 -10.90
C PHE A 40 -2.49 -0.91 -10.72
N PRO A 41 -2.84 0.04 -11.62
CA PRO A 41 -2.48 1.44 -11.42
C PRO A 41 -3.14 2.03 -10.18
N ILE A 42 -4.42 1.70 -9.92
CA ILE A 42 -5.12 2.15 -8.70
C ILE A 42 -4.40 1.64 -7.45
N GLN A 43 -4.12 0.35 -7.39
CA GLN A 43 -3.47 -0.26 -6.23
C GLN A 43 -2.08 0.34 -5.98
N SER A 44 -1.28 0.51 -7.03
CA SER A 44 0.07 1.07 -6.91
C SER A 44 0.03 2.52 -6.41
N SER A 45 -0.82 3.34 -7.02
CA SER A 45 -1.02 4.73 -6.63
C SER A 45 -1.52 4.88 -5.20
N VAL A 46 -2.57 4.13 -4.82
CA VAL A 46 -3.14 4.18 -3.47
C VAL A 46 -2.17 3.65 -2.43
N SER A 47 -1.39 2.60 -2.75
CA SER A 47 -0.39 2.06 -1.81
C SER A 47 0.71 3.08 -1.51
N VAL A 48 1.22 3.78 -2.54
CA VAL A 48 2.22 4.85 -2.35
C VAL A 48 1.63 6.00 -1.52
N LEU A 49 0.39 6.38 -1.77
CA LEU A 49 -0.31 7.41 -0.99
C LEU A 49 -0.47 7.05 0.47
N LEU A 50 -0.95 5.83 0.75
CA LEU A 50 -1.13 5.34 2.10
C LEU A 50 0.21 5.19 2.81
N MET A 51 1.25 4.74 2.13
CA MET A 51 2.59 4.61 2.71
C MET A 51 3.17 5.98 3.08
N ASN A 52 2.98 6.98 2.22
CA ASN A 52 3.37 8.36 2.46
C ASN A 52 2.57 8.99 3.62
N ALA A 53 1.25 8.79 3.64
CA ALA A 53 0.39 9.27 4.72
C ALA A 53 0.71 8.59 6.06
N ALA A 54 1.00 7.28 6.04
CA ALA A 54 1.45 6.54 7.21
C ALA A 54 2.82 7.03 7.70
N GLY A 55 3.77 7.28 6.80
CA GLY A 55 5.05 7.90 7.15
C GLY A 55 4.88 9.27 7.80
N TYR A 56 3.94 10.08 7.30
CA TYR A 56 3.62 11.38 7.91
C TYR A 56 3.01 11.20 9.31
N ALA A 57 2.02 10.31 9.45
CA ALA A 57 1.25 10.17 10.68
C ALA A 57 2.00 9.42 11.79
N LEU A 58 2.73 8.35 11.46
CA LEU A 58 3.47 7.53 12.43
C LEU A 58 4.86 8.10 12.73
N TRP A 59 5.51 8.72 11.74
CA TRP A 59 6.91 9.13 11.84
C TRP A 59 7.10 10.66 11.85
N HIS A 60 6.02 11.45 11.69
CA HIS A 60 6.07 12.92 11.60
C HIS A 60 7.04 13.44 10.51
N GLU A 61 7.28 12.66 9.46
CA GLU A 61 8.15 13.11 8.36
C GLU A 61 7.50 14.28 7.62
N ARG A 62 8.25 15.37 7.42
CA ARG A 62 7.76 16.58 6.75
C ARG A 62 7.77 16.34 5.24
N HIS A 63 6.71 15.75 4.72
CA HIS A 63 6.57 15.42 3.31
C HIS A 63 6.60 16.69 2.47
N GLY A 64 7.64 16.82 1.64
CA GLY A 64 7.80 17.93 0.69
C GLY A 64 6.72 17.93 -0.39
N ARG A 65 6.64 19.02 -1.14
CA ARG A 65 5.68 19.25 -2.24
C ARG A 65 5.62 18.11 -3.28
N GLU A 66 6.67 17.29 -3.34
CA GLU A 66 6.81 16.13 -4.22
C GLU A 66 5.78 15.02 -3.93
N ALA A 67 5.42 14.80 -2.66
CA ALA A 67 4.39 13.82 -2.30
C ALA A 67 3.00 14.24 -2.83
N LEU A 68 2.70 15.55 -2.78
CA LEU A 68 1.47 16.11 -3.33
C LEU A 68 1.41 15.92 -4.86
N VAL A 69 2.53 16.11 -5.55
CA VAL A 69 2.64 15.86 -6.99
C VAL A 69 2.37 14.39 -7.30
N GLY A 70 2.89 13.47 -6.49
CA GLY A 70 2.61 12.04 -6.60
C GLY A 70 1.11 11.70 -6.47
N VAL A 71 0.40 12.36 -5.55
CA VAL A 71 -1.06 12.21 -5.38
C VAL A 71 -1.82 12.67 -6.62
N VAL A 72 -1.47 13.84 -7.15
CA VAL A 72 -2.14 14.41 -8.32
C VAL A 72 -1.87 13.54 -9.55
N LEU A 73 -0.64 13.05 -9.72
CA LEU A 73 -0.28 12.13 -10.80
C LEU A 73 -1.01 10.80 -10.69
N ALA A 74 -1.13 10.24 -9.49
CA ALA A 74 -1.92 9.05 -9.20
C ALA A 74 -3.39 9.22 -9.60
N CYS A 75 -4.03 10.29 -9.13
CA CYS A 75 -5.41 10.62 -9.51
C CYS A 75 -5.58 10.82 -11.02
N THR A 76 -4.61 11.47 -11.67
CA THR A 76 -4.65 11.71 -13.12
C THR A 76 -4.50 10.41 -13.91
N GLY A 77 -3.59 9.52 -13.50
CA GLY A 77 -3.45 8.18 -14.09
C GLY A 77 -4.73 7.35 -13.95
N LEU A 78 -5.38 7.45 -12.79
CA LEU A 78 -6.68 6.83 -12.51
C LEU A 78 -7.78 7.29 -13.49
N VAL A 79 -7.83 8.60 -13.78
CA VAL A 79 -8.77 9.18 -14.75
C VAL A 79 -8.42 8.77 -16.18
N LEU A 80 -7.13 8.78 -16.56
CA LEU A 80 -6.67 8.43 -17.90
C LEU A 80 -6.91 6.97 -18.27
N VAL A 81 -6.78 6.03 -17.33
CA VAL A 81 -7.10 4.62 -17.59
C VAL A 81 -8.62 4.39 -17.68
N ASN A 82 -9.43 5.29 -17.12
CA ASN A 82 -10.89 5.23 -17.15
C ASN A 82 -11.51 5.85 -18.42
N VAL A 83 -10.71 6.45 -19.31
CA VAL A 83 -11.13 7.00 -20.62
C VAL A 83 -10.63 6.09 -21.74
#